data_AF-A0A3Q8YJD1-F1
#
_entry.id   AF-A0A3Q8YJD1-F1
#
_cell.length_a   1.000
_cell.length_b   1.000
_cell.length_c   1.000
_cell.angle_alpha   90.00
_cell.angle_beta   90.00
_cell.angle_gamma   90.00
#
_symmetry.space_group_name_H-M   'P 1'
#
loop_
_entity.id
_entity.type
_entity.pdbx_description
1 polymer ?
#
loop_
_entity_poly.entity_id
_entity_poly.type
_entity_poly.pdbx_seq_one_letter_code
_entity_poly.pdbx_strand_id
1 'polypeptide(L)'
;MIAHKGPYRRHFQHAAEADGATCSSAGETALHKFAKETLQRALKLRLEGLTESDGRHSVVVVKEQEFEFDDAVLEKREGDIVPDVVCRKGDRILYVEFKVTHGCDSEKLEKLRRLGVGAIEIDLSRYRDCPLAELGNAILTEAPRVWLHNPKIPAARNRLAELERERLAAIDEKARELLAKLPTLPGPASTVGAWEEAAALRGLADAVSPGRRAIGFAVREQEWKSLVLLQFGLVAENGFTVKEAYAAIKKEGWVARPLAFVSDEVADGLRRVAGDIVTPWEALAEFIEKMKKAGMLMVSGPGRRLHGGRLLRTTIRFAIETRERPARRTEELNQLVDRILLRVRKAHKENFDFRTWLTSDIGDGTIPAATVASETEDSFDLLVERLSTLSKGMSSYPPHVPDGMTLGLPVLDEVADREKSRRESEDRRDREAAETVKREADDRESRLLRPATAAMGAEAAGGWMDLPRDDLQGVSPRAMARRSEADFWKAVDALDRWREAQRIEIEREELKADSLAKLRKAARADFKRDDYADLWVRQPHKGLSGTKPEEYCVDDATLAACLALLPGSLRRR
;
A
#
# COMPACT_ATOMS: atom_id res chain seq x y z
N MET A 1 -49.90 -83.69 -58.98
CA MET A 1 -50.29 -82.64 -59.96
C MET A 1 -51.64 -83.04 -60.53
N ILE A 2 -52.68 -82.20 -60.44
CA ILE A 2 -54.03 -82.54 -60.93
C ILE A 2 -54.40 -81.57 -62.05
N ALA A 3 -54.88 -82.10 -63.18
CA ALA A 3 -55.27 -81.30 -64.34
C ALA A 3 -56.73 -80.86 -64.23
N HIS A 4 -56.99 -79.56 -64.21
CA HIS A 4 -58.34 -78.99 -64.34
C HIS A 4 -58.56 -78.39 -65.73
N LYS A 5 -59.74 -78.65 -66.33
CA LYS A 5 -60.12 -78.17 -67.67
C LYS A 5 -61.16 -77.07 -67.55
N GLY A 6 -60.70 -75.81 -67.55
CA GLY A 6 -61.57 -74.64 -67.71
C GLY A 6 -61.84 -74.31 -69.18
N PRO A 7 -62.84 -73.47 -69.50
CA PRO A 7 -63.32 -73.30 -70.87
C PRO A 7 -62.35 -72.59 -71.83
N TYR A 8 -61.23 -72.02 -71.37
CA TYR A 8 -60.33 -71.25 -72.25
C TYR A 8 -58.80 -71.48 -72.09
N ARG A 9 -58.31 -72.37 -71.19
CA ARG A 9 -56.91 -72.90 -71.18
C ARG A 9 -56.69 -73.93 -70.07
N ARG A 10 -55.73 -74.86 -70.25
CA ARG A 10 -55.29 -75.83 -69.23
C ARG A 10 -54.20 -75.21 -68.37
N HIS A 11 -54.35 -75.25 -67.05
CA HIS A 11 -53.29 -74.89 -66.09
C HIS A 11 -53.10 -76.03 -65.09
N PHE A 12 -51.86 -76.21 -64.63
CA PHE A 12 -51.50 -77.14 -63.56
C PHE A 12 -51.23 -76.34 -62.29
N GLN A 13 -51.93 -76.66 -61.21
CA GLN A 13 -51.67 -76.15 -59.88
C GLN A 13 -51.16 -77.32 -59.02
N HIS A 14 -50.19 -77.05 -58.14
CA HIS A 14 -49.68 -78.04 -57.20
C HIS A 14 -50.75 -78.30 -56.14
N ALA A 15 -51.05 -79.58 -55.90
CA ALA A 15 -51.87 -79.98 -54.76
C ALA A 15 -51.03 -79.77 -53.51
N ALA A 16 -51.51 -78.92 -52.60
CA ALA A 16 -50.93 -78.77 -51.28
C ALA A 16 -51.23 -80.04 -50.47
N GLU A 17 -50.19 -80.77 -50.09
CA GLU A 17 -50.31 -81.74 -49.01
C GLU A 17 -50.01 -81.05 -47.67
N ALA A 18 -50.76 -81.51 -46.67
CA ALA A 18 -50.89 -80.93 -45.36
C ALA A 18 -49.56 -80.92 -44.60
N ASP A 19 -48.99 -79.72 -44.48
CA ASP A 19 -48.56 -79.11 -43.22
C ASP A 19 -48.05 -77.72 -43.57
N GLY A 20 -48.40 -76.70 -42.78
CA GLY A 20 -48.17 -75.28 -43.03
C GLY A 20 -46.70 -74.83 -43.06
N ALA A 21 -45.84 -75.49 -43.84
CA ALA A 21 -44.50 -75.07 -44.17
C ALA A 21 -44.55 -74.21 -45.45
N THR A 22 -44.36 -72.91 -45.27
CA THR A 22 -44.15 -71.93 -46.33
C THR A 22 -43.03 -72.37 -47.29
N CYS A 23 -43.22 -72.08 -48.58
CA CYS A 23 -42.32 -72.37 -49.72
C CYS A 23 -40.91 -71.71 -49.62
N SER A 24 -40.61 -71.04 -48.51
CA SER A 24 -39.33 -70.38 -48.19
C SER A 24 -38.22 -71.40 -47.90
N SER A 25 -38.56 -72.55 -47.29
CA SER A 25 -37.58 -73.56 -46.83
C SER A 25 -36.91 -74.35 -47.97
N ALA A 26 -37.62 -74.54 -49.09
CA ALA A 26 -37.10 -75.29 -50.24
C ALA A 26 -36.05 -74.50 -51.04
N GLY A 27 -36.23 -73.18 -51.20
CA GLY A 27 -35.28 -72.30 -51.90
C GLY A 27 -33.97 -72.11 -51.14
N GLU A 28 -34.05 -72.04 -49.80
CA GLU A 28 -32.88 -71.93 -48.92
C GLU A 28 -31.98 -73.18 -49.01
N THR A 29 -32.61 -74.36 -48.97
CA THR A 29 -31.91 -75.65 -49.09
C THR A 29 -31.26 -75.81 -50.48
N ALA A 30 -31.92 -75.31 -51.54
CA ALA A 30 -31.41 -75.39 -52.91
C ALA A 30 -30.20 -74.47 -53.15
N LEU A 31 -30.25 -73.22 -52.69
CA LEU A 31 -29.14 -72.26 -52.83
C LEU A 31 -27.91 -72.70 -52.03
N HIS A 32 -28.12 -73.18 -50.80
CA HIS A 32 -27.05 -73.68 -49.94
C HIS A 32 -26.34 -74.89 -50.56
N LYS A 33 -27.10 -75.84 -51.09
CA LYS A 33 -26.56 -77.00 -51.81
C LYS A 33 -25.82 -76.59 -53.08
N PHE A 34 -26.38 -75.65 -53.86
CA PHE A 34 -25.73 -75.16 -55.07
C PHE A 34 -24.41 -74.44 -54.78
N ALA A 35 -24.33 -73.65 -53.70
CA ALA A 35 -23.11 -72.96 -53.28
C ALA A 35 -22.00 -73.94 -52.90
N LYS A 36 -22.33 -74.98 -52.12
CA LYS A 36 -21.45 -76.09 -51.77
C LYS A 36 -20.88 -76.77 -53.01
N GLU A 37 -21.75 -77.21 -53.92
CA GLU A 37 -21.34 -77.89 -55.15
C GLU A 37 -20.49 -76.98 -56.08
N THR A 38 -20.82 -75.69 -56.13
CA THR A 38 -20.08 -74.71 -56.95
C THR A 38 -18.65 -74.56 -56.44
N LEU A 39 -18.45 -74.39 -55.13
CA LEU A 39 -17.10 -74.32 -54.55
C LEU A 39 -16.34 -75.65 -54.71
N GLN A 40 -17.02 -76.79 -54.54
CA GLN A 40 -16.41 -78.10 -54.73
C GLN A 40 -15.91 -78.32 -56.16
N ARG A 41 -16.67 -77.89 -57.18
CA ARG A 41 -16.25 -78.02 -58.59
C ARG A 41 -15.17 -77.02 -58.98
N ALA A 42 -15.28 -75.77 -58.50
CA ALA A 42 -14.40 -74.70 -58.92
C ALA A 42 -13.02 -74.75 -58.24
N LEU A 43 -12.95 -75.26 -57.00
CA LEU A 43 -11.74 -75.34 -56.18
C LEU A 43 -10.97 -74.02 -56.08
N LYS A 44 -11.67 -72.89 -56.19
CA LYS A 44 -11.08 -71.55 -56.05
C LYS A 44 -12.05 -70.62 -55.35
N LEU A 45 -11.52 -69.65 -54.62
CA LEU A 45 -12.33 -68.66 -53.92
C LEU A 45 -11.55 -67.36 -53.69
N ARG A 46 -12.19 -66.19 -53.86
CA ARG A 46 -11.61 -64.92 -53.39
C ARG A 46 -11.63 -64.86 -51.86
N LEU A 47 -10.49 -64.65 -51.23
CA LEU A 47 -10.40 -64.41 -49.78
C LEU A 47 -10.28 -62.92 -49.53
N GLU A 48 -11.08 -62.41 -48.59
CA GLU A 48 -10.97 -61.01 -48.16
C GLU A 48 -9.69 -60.76 -47.38
N GLY A 49 -9.17 -59.54 -47.50
CA GLY A 49 -8.06 -59.09 -46.67
C GLY A 49 -8.45 -59.06 -45.20
N LEU A 50 -7.50 -59.39 -44.32
CA LEU A 50 -7.66 -59.30 -42.88
C LEU A 50 -6.46 -58.56 -42.30
N THR A 51 -6.72 -57.49 -41.54
CA THR A 51 -5.69 -56.70 -40.87
C THR A 51 -6.06 -56.54 -39.41
N GLU A 52 -5.10 -56.78 -38.52
CA GLU A 52 -5.23 -56.46 -37.10
C GLU A 52 -4.55 -55.11 -36.83
N SER A 53 -5.14 -54.28 -35.98
CA SER A 53 -4.64 -52.95 -35.64
C SER A 53 -4.89 -52.65 -34.16
N ASP A 54 -3.95 -51.97 -33.52
CA ASP A 54 -4.10 -51.42 -32.16
C ASP A 54 -4.42 -49.90 -32.17
N GLY A 55 -4.68 -49.34 -33.36
CA GLY A 55 -4.92 -47.91 -33.59
C GLY A 55 -3.66 -47.11 -33.92
N ARG A 56 -2.45 -47.63 -33.63
CA ARG A 56 -1.16 -46.99 -33.93
C ARG A 56 -0.34 -47.79 -34.94
N HIS A 57 -0.34 -49.11 -34.81
CA HIS A 57 0.30 -50.07 -35.70
C HIS A 57 -0.76 -50.94 -36.37
N SER A 58 -0.44 -51.45 -37.57
CA SER A 58 -1.27 -52.40 -38.28
C SER A 58 -0.44 -53.54 -38.84
N VAL A 59 -0.99 -54.76 -38.76
CA VAL A 59 -0.37 -55.98 -39.27
C VAL A 59 -1.36 -56.68 -40.19
N VAL A 60 -0.98 -56.83 -41.46
CA VAL A 60 -1.75 -57.59 -42.45
C VAL A 60 -1.66 -59.08 -42.11
N VAL A 61 -2.79 -59.68 -41.75
CA VAL A 61 -2.91 -61.11 -41.42
C VAL A 61 -3.12 -61.94 -42.69
N VAL A 62 -3.98 -61.45 -43.57
CA VAL A 62 -4.26 -62.04 -44.89
C VAL A 62 -4.33 -60.92 -45.90
N LYS A 63 -3.63 -61.08 -47.02
CA LYS A 63 -3.80 -60.21 -48.19
C LYS A 63 -5.02 -60.69 -48.97
N GLU A 64 -5.83 -59.76 -49.45
CA GLU A 64 -6.91 -60.09 -50.37
C GLU A 64 -6.32 -60.75 -51.62
N GLN A 65 -6.85 -61.92 -51.98
CA GLN A 65 -6.38 -62.68 -53.15
C GLN A 65 -7.40 -63.74 -53.57
N GLU A 66 -7.37 -64.14 -54.84
CA GLU A 66 -7.96 -65.40 -55.27
C GLU A 66 -7.09 -66.56 -54.80
N PHE A 67 -7.71 -67.57 -54.21
CA PHE A 67 -7.02 -68.71 -53.61
C PHE A 67 -7.53 -70.01 -54.21
N GLU A 68 -6.61 -70.84 -54.69
CA GLU A 68 -6.89 -72.15 -55.28
C GLU A 68 -6.64 -73.28 -54.26
N PHE A 69 -7.58 -74.21 -54.17
CA PHE A 69 -7.57 -75.38 -53.29
C PHE A 69 -7.24 -76.66 -54.07
N ASP A 70 -6.70 -77.66 -53.39
CA ASP A 70 -6.42 -78.97 -53.98
C ASP A 70 -7.66 -79.87 -53.94
N ASP A 71 -8.50 -79.70 -52.91
CA ASP A 71 -9.70 -80.49 -52.66
C ASP A 71 -10.72 -79.68 -51.84
N ALA A 72 -12.00 -80.03 -51.97
CA ALA A 72 -13.10 -79.46 -51.21
C ALA A 72 -14.14 -80.55 -50.89
N VAL A 73 -14.28 -80.87 -49.60
CA VAL A 73 -15.20 -81.91 -49.12
C VAL A 73 -16.42 -81.27 -48.49
N LEU A 74 -17.61 -81.65 -48.97
CA LEU A 74 -18.87 -81.17 -48.45
C LEU A 74 -19.23 -81.89 -47.14
N GLU A 75 -19.72 -81.14 -46.15
CA GLU A 75 -20.35 -81.67 -44.93
C GLU A 75 -19.52 -82.72 -44.17
N LYS A 76 -18.19 -82.63 -44.23
CA LYS A 76 -17.31 -83.54 -43.51
C LYS A 76 -17.32 -83.17 -42.03
N ARG A 77 -17.83 -84.08 -41.19
CA ARG A 77 -17.72 -83.95 -39.73
C ARG A 77 -16.24 -84.04 -39.32
N GLU A 78 -15.72 -82.95 -38.74
CA GLU A 78 -14.36 -82.84 -38.20
C GLU A 78 -14.49 -82.50 -36.71
N GLY A 79 -14.48 -83.53 -35.85
CA GLY A 79 -14.78 -83.39 -34.43
C GLY A 79 -16.26 -83.07 -34.16
N ASP A 80 -16.52 -82.02 -33.38
CA ASP A 80 -17.86 -81.58 -32.95
C ASP A 80 -18.50 -80.53 -33.88
N ILE A 81 -17.87 -80.23 -35.02
CA ILE A 81 -18.35 -79.25 -36.01
C ILE A 81 -18.57 -79.93 -37.35
N VAL A 82 -19.63 -79.53 -38.05
CA VAL A 82 -19.84 -79.85 -39.46
C VAL A 82 -19.81 -78.53 -40.25
N PRO A 83 -18.68 -78.21 -40.89
CA PRO A 83 -18.59 -77.10 -41.83
C PRO A 83 -19.35 -77.41 -43.11
N ASP A 84 -19.87 -76.37 -43.79
CA ASP A 84 -20.55 -76.56 -45.08
C ASP A 84 -19.60 -77.12 -46.13
N VAL A 85 -18.40 -76.54 -46.23
CA VAL A 85 -17.32 -77.00 -47.09
C VAL A 85 -15.99 -76.96 -46.35
N VAL A 86 -15.24 -78.05 -46.46
CA VAL A 86 -13.87 -78.17 -45.96
C VAL A 86 -12.92 -78.11 -47.15
N CYS A 87 -12.32 -76.94 -47.39
CA CYS A 87 -11.34 -76.73 -48.45
C CYS A 87 -9.93 -77.06 -47.95
N ARG A 88 -9.14 -77.79 -48.74
CA ARG A 88 -7.77 -78.19 -48.41
C ARG A 88 -6.75 -77.61 -49.39
N LYS A 89 -5.59 -77.22 -48.87
CA LYS A 89 -4.42 -76.82 -49.65
C LYS A 89 -3.15 -77.32 -48.94
N GLY A 90 -2.53 -78.37 -49.47
CA GLY A 90 -1.53 -79.16 -48.75
C GLY A 90 -2.05 -79.61 -47.38
N ASP A 91 -1.28 -79.37 -46.33
CA ASP A 91 -1.64 -79.74 -44.95
C ASP A 91 -2.61 -78.75 -44.26
N ARG A 92 -3.06 -77.71 -44.96
CA ARG A 92 -3.89 -76.65 -44.39
C ARG A 92 -5.34 -76.79 -44.81
N ILE A 93 -6.22 -76.47 -43.88
CA ILE A 93 -7.68 -76.53 -44.04
C ILE A 93 -8.28 -75.13 -43.87
N LEU A 94 -9.27 -74.81 -44.68
CA LEU A 94 -10.16 -73.65 -44.55
C LEU A 94 -11.61 -74.14 -44.51
N TYR A 95 -12.33 -73.75 -43.48
CA TYR A 95 -13.77 -73.95 -43.39
C TYR A 95 -14.50 -72.80 -44.06
N VAL A 96 -15.46 -73.13 -44.91
CA VAL A 96 -16.32 -72.15 -45.57
C VAL A 96 -17.75 -72.45 -45.14
N GLU A 97 -18.41 -71.43 -44.59
CA GLU A 97 -19.82 -71.44 -44.20
C GLU A 97 -20.61 -70.55 -45.16
N PHE A 98 -21.80 -70.98 -45.57
CA PHE A 98 -22.68 -70.19 -46.42
C PHE A 98 -23.90 -69.72 -45.63
N LYS A 99 -24.02 -68.41 -45.48
CA LYS A 99 -25.17 -67.79 -44.80
C LYS A 99 -26.26 -67.47 -45.81
N VAL A 100 -27.41 -68.15 -45.69
CA VAL A 100 -28.61 -67.87 -46.52
C VAL A 100 -29.69 -67.16 -45.70
N THR A 101 -29.93 -67.61 -44.47
CA THR A 101 -30.89 -66.98 -43.54
C THR A 101 -30.29 -66.69 -42.18
N HIS A 102 -29.66 -67.68 -41.58
CA HIS A 102 -28.96 -67.56 -40.30
C HIS A 102 -27.45 -67.68 -40.53
N GLY A 103 -26.69 -66.83 -39.85
CA GLY A 103 -25.23 -66.91 -39.85
C GLY A 103 -24.72 -67.96 -38.88
N CYS A 104 -23.40 -68.07 -38.77
CA CYS A 104 -22.75 -68.96 -37.83
C CYS A 104 -23.02 -68.55 -36.36
N ASP A 105 -23.65 -69.43 -35.58
CA ASP A 105 -23.97 -69.18 -34.17
C ASP A 105 -22.73 -69.11 -33.27
N SER A 106 -22.86 -68.45 -32.12
CA SER A 106 -21.77 -68.23 -31.16
C SER A 106 -21.09 -69.52 -30.66
N GLU A 107 -21.87 -70.59 -30.44
CA GLU A 107 -21.34 -71.90 -30.03
C GLU A 107 -20.44 -72.51 -31.12
N LYS A 108 -20.81 -72.37 -32.40
CA LYS A 108 -20.03 -72.85 -33.53
C LYS A 108 -18.74 -72.04 -33.68
N LEU A 109 -18.81 -70.71 -33.50
CA LEU A 109 -17.64 -69.82 -33.50
C LEU A 109 -16.62 -70.16 -32.41
N GLU A 110 -17.06 -70.51 -31.20
CA GLU A 110 -16.16 -70.92 -30.11
C GLU A 110 -15.43 -72.22 -30.43
N LYS A 111 -16.14 -73.20 -31.00
CA LYS A 111 -15.54 -74.47 -31.42
C LYS A 111 -14.52 -74.24 -32.55
N LEU A 112 -14.84 -73.39 -33.53
CA LEU A 112 -13.92 -73.02 -34.62
C LEU A 112 -12.63 -72.38 -34.08
N ARG A 113 -12.73 -71.50 -33.08
CA ARG A 113 -11.56 -70.90 -32.41
C ARG A 113 -10.73 -71.95 -31.67
N ARG A 114 -11.36 -72.93 -31.01
CA ARG A 114 -10.67 -74.01 -30.27
C ARG A 114 -9.87 -74.93 -31.19
N LEU A 115 -10.39 -75.21 -32.40
CA LEU A 115 -9.70 -76.01 -33.41
C LEU A 115 -8.52 -75.27 -34.06
N GLY A 116 -8.49 -73.94 -33.99
CA GLY A 116 -7.42 -73.15 -34.60
C GLY A 116 -7.39 -73.24 -36.13
N VAL A 117 -8.54 -73.50 -36.77
CA VAL A 117 -8.65 -73.65 -38.23
C VAL A 117 -9.24 -72.39 -38.83
N GLY A 118 -8.71 -71.94 -39.98
CA GLY A 118 -9.28 -70.78 -40.67
C GLY A 118 -10.73 -71.03 -41.04
N ALA A 119 -11.60 -70.06 -40.81
CA ALA A 119 -13.01 -70.13 -41.14
C ALA A 119 -13.51 -68.81 -41.71
N ILE A 120 -14.25 -68.87 -42.81
CA ILE A 120 -14.91 -67.73 -43.43
C ILE A 120 -16.40 -68.01 -43.59
N GLU A 121 -17.18 -66.94 -43.56
CA GLU A 121 -18.60 -66.98 -43.91
C GLU A 121 -18.80 -66.18 -45.19
N ILE A 122 -19.56 -66.74 -46.13
CA ILE A 122 -19.99 -66.06 -47.35
C ILE A 122 -21.50 -65.80 -47.25
N ASP A 123 -21.88 -64.53 -47.29
CA ASP A 123 -23.26 -64.09 -47.13
C ASP A 123 -24.00 -64.10 -48.47
N LEU A 124 -24.84 -65.12 -48.65
CA LEU A 124 -25.70 -65.31 -49.80
C LEU A 124 -27.15 -64.87 -49.56
N SER A 125 -27.45 -64.25 -48.42
CA SER A 125 -28.84 -63.89 -48.02
C SER A 125 -29.55 -62.97 -49.01
N ARG A 126 -28.79 -62.18 -49.78
CA ARG A 126 -29.29 -61.29 -50.85
C ARG A 126 -29.51 -61.97 -52.20
N TYR A 127 -29.07 -63.22 -52.36
CA TYR A 127 -29.08 -63.95 -53.63
C TYR A 127 -30.18 -65.03 -53.69
N ARG A 128 -31.12 -65.03 -52.73
CA ARG A 128 -32.17 -66.07 -52.59
C ARG A 128 -33.12 -66.17 -53.79
N ASP A 129 -33.47 -65.03 -54.38
CA ASP A 129 -34.43 -64.97 -55.49
C ASP A 129 -33.74 -64.98 -56.88
N CYS A 130 -32.41 -65.14 -56.92
CA CYS A 130 -31.64 -65.18 -58.15
C CYS A 130 -31.62 -66.59 -58.77
N PRO A 131 -31.65 -66.73 -60.11
CA PRO A 131 -31.48 -68.02 -60.76
C PRO A 131 -30.12 -68.66 -60.41
N LEU A 132 -30.13 -69.92 -59.95
CA LEU A 132 -28.90 -70.62 -59.52
C LEU A 132 -27.79 -70.61 -60.59
N ALA A 133 -28.16 -70.73 -61.87
CA ALA A 133 -27.21 -70.73 -62.99
C ALA A 133 -26.35 -69.46 -63.09
N GLU A 134 -26.78 -68.35 -62.49
CA GLU A 134 -26.11 -67.04 -62.54
C GLU A 134 -25.27 -66.76 -61.28
N LEU A 135 -25.32 -67.63 -60.26
CA LEU A 135 -24.72 -67.36 -58.94
C LEU A 135 -23.26 -67.79 -58.79
N GLY A 136 -22.64 -68.38 -59.82
CA GLY A 136 -21.26 -68.85 -59.76
C GLY A 136 -20.27 -67.77 -59.31
N ASN A 137 -20.26 -66.62 -59.97
CA ASN A 137 -19.37 -65.51 -59.60
C ASN A 137 -19.73 -64.88 -58.25
N ALA A 138 -21.01 -64.83 -57.91
CA ALA A 138 -21.46 -64.36 -56.59
C ALA A 138 -20.84 -65.23 -55.48
N ILE A 139 -20.95 -66.55 -55.59
CA ILE A 139 -20.39 -67.50 -54.62
C ILE A 139 -18.86 -67.40 -54.57
N LEU A 140 -18.20 -67.43 -55.73
CA LEU A 140 -16.75 -67.54 -55.79
C LEU A 140 -16.02 -66.22 -55.47
N THR A 141 -16.62 -65.06 -55.78
CA THR A 141 -15.90 -63.79 -55.81
C THR A 141 -16.66 -62.59 -55.23
N GLU A 142 -17.94 -62.39 -55.57
CA GLU A 142 -18.60 -61.09 -55.33
C GLU A 142 -19.35 -60.99 -53.99
N ALA A 143 -19.95 -62.09 -53.51
CA ALA A 143 -20.76 -62.06 -52.31
C ALA A 143 -19.93 -61.61 -51.10
N PRO A 144 -20.51 -60.78 -50.19
CA PRO A 144 -19.84 -60.34 -48.98
C PRO A 144 -19.33 -61.54 -48.20
N ARG A 145 -18.08 -61.48 -47.75
CA ARG A 145 -17.46 -62.56 -46.99
C ARG A 145 -16.65 -62.00 -45.85
N VAL A 146 -16.64 -62.73 -44.75
CA VAL A 146 -15.99 -62.29 -43.51
C VAL A 146 -15.19 -63.43 -42.91
N TRP A 147 -14.07 -63.11 -42.28
CA TRP A 147 -13.31 -64.07 -41.49
C TRP A 147 -14.04 -64.30 -40.16
N LEU A 148 -14.52 -65.52 -39.93
CA LEU A 148 -15.06 -65.94 -38.65
C LEU A 148 -13.94 -66.24 -37.65
N HIS A 149 -12.86 -66.86 -38.14
CA HIS A 149 -11.65 -67.12 -37.38
C HIS A 149 -10.44 -67.25 -38.32
N ASN A 150 -9.29 -66.76 -37.89
CA ASN A 150 -8.03 -67.01 -38.59
C ASN A 150 -6.92 -67.33 -37.57
N PRO A 151 -6.23 -68.48 -37.69
CA PRO A 151 -5.19 -68.88 -36.74
C PRO A 151 -3.97 -67.96 -36.71
N LYS A 152 -3.83 -67.06 -37.69
CA LYS A 152 -2.74 -66.07 -37.72
C LYS A 152 -3.05 -64.81 -36.89
N ILE A 153 -4.29 -64.62 -36.42
CA ILE A 153 -4.66 -63.45 -35.60
C ILE A 153 -3.83 -63.37 -34.31
N PRO A 154 -3.65 -64.45 -33.51
CA PRO A 154 -2.80 -64.39 -32.32
C PRO A 154 -1.35 -63.97 -32.61
N ALA A 155 -0.77 -64.47 -33.72
CA ALA A 155 0.59 -64.08 -34.13
C ALA A 155 0.66 -62.59 -34.52
N ALA A 156 -0.34 -62.08 -35.23
CA ALA A 156 -0.43 -60.66 -35.55
C ALA A 156 -0.56 -59.77 -34.30
N ARG A 157 -1.37 -60.18 -33.31
CA ARG A 157 -1.48 -59.50 -32.02
C ARG A 157 -0.18 -59.51 -31.22
N ASN A 158 0.53 -60.65 -31.20
CA ASN A 158 1.85 -60.73 -30.58
C ASN A 158 2.86 -59.79 -31.25
N ARG A 159 2.79 -59.67 -32.59
CA ARG A 159 3.64 -58.73 -33.35
C ARG A 159 3.30 -57.27 -33.05
N LEU A 160 2.02 -56.90 -32.96
CA LEU A 160 1.60 -55.56 -32.53
C LEU A 160 2.13 -55.24 -31.13
N ALA A 161 1.99 -56.17 -30.18
CA ALA A 161 2.51 -56.01 -28.82
C ALA A 161 4.05 -55.91 -28.79
N GLU A 162 4.75 -56.60 -29.69
CA GLU A 162 6.20 -56.48 -29.86
C GLU A 162 6.60 -55.09 -30.39
N LEU A 163 5.93 -54.59 -31.42
CA LEU A 163 6.18 -53.24 -31.96
C LEU A 163 5.97 -52.16 -30.91
N GLU A 164 4.92 -52.26 -30.09
CA GLU A 164 4.69 -51.30 -29.01
C GLU A 164 5.75 -51.41 -27.90
N ARG A 165 6.20 -52.63 -27.56
CA ARG A 165 7.34 -52.81 -26.63
C ARG A 165 8.63 -52.20 -27.17
N GLU A 166 8.96 -52.45 -28.44
CA GLU A 166 10.14 -51.88 -29.10
C GLU A 166 10.08 -50.35 -29.10
N ARG A 167 8.91 -49.78 -29.40
CA ARG A 167 8.68 -48.34 -29.36
C ARG A 167 8.88 -47.76 -27.96
N LEU A 168 8.27 -48.36 -26.93
CA LEU A 168 8.43 -47.91 -25.55
C LEU A 168 9.89 -48.03 -25.09
N ALA A 169 10.58 -49.11 -25.46
CA ALA A 169 11.99 -49.29 -25.18
C ALA A 169 12.86 -48.21 -25.84
N ALA A 170 12.57 -47.84 -27.09
CA ALA A 170 13.26 -46.74 -27.78
C ALA A 170 13.03 -45.38 -27.11
N ILE A 171 11.81 -45.12 -26.62
CA ILE A 171 11.49 -43.92 -25.85
C ILE A 171 12.27 -43.91 -24.52
N ASP A 172 12.29 -45.03 -23.81
CA ASP A 172 12.97 -45.16 -22.52
C ASP A 172 14.51 -45.08 -22.66
N GLU A 173 15.07 -45.61 -23.76
CA GLU A 173 16.48 -45.43 -24.11
C GLU A 173 16.80 -43.94 -24.35
N LYS A 174 16.00 -43.26 -25.17
CA LYS A 174 16.14 -41.83 -25.40
C LYS A 174 16.02 -41.03 -24.09
N ALA A 175 15.13 -41.43 -23.18
CA ALA A 175 15.00 -40.82 -21.87
C ALA A 175 16.28 -41.02 -21.02
N ARG A 176 16.85 -42.23 -21.01
CA ARG A 176 18.13 -42.51 -20.34
C ARG A 176 19.29 -41.70 -20.91
N GLU A 177 19.39 -41.59 -22.24
CA GLU A 177 20.40 -40.75 -22.89
C GLU A 177 20.26 -39.27 -22.52
N LEU A 178 19.03 -38.76 -22.45
CA LEU A 178 18.77 -37.38 -22.04
C LEU A 178 19.20 -37.15 -20.59
N LEU A 179 18.83 -38.05 -19.67
CA LEU A 179 19.22 -38.00 -18.26
C LEU A 179 20.74 -38.02 -18.08
N ALA A 180 21.45 -38.86 -18.84
CA ALA A 180 22.92 -38.93 -18.80
C ALA A 180 23.61 -37.64 -19.28
N LYS A 181 22.94 -36.87 -20.16
CA LYS A 181 23.43 -35.58 -20.66
C LYS A 181 23.06 -34.39 -19.75
N LEU A 182 22.29 -34.62 -18.69
CA LEU A 182 21.92 -33.55 -17.78
C LEU A 182 23.12 -33.12 -16.94
N PRO A 183 23.28 -31.81 -16.69
CA PRO A 183 24.19 -31.36 -15.67
C PRO A 183 23.76 -31.97 -14.34
N THR A 184 24.73 -32.39 -13.52
CA THR A 184 24.47 -32.65 -12.11
C THR A 184 23.81 -31.42 -11.52
N LEU A 185 22.61 -31.61 -10.95
CA LEU A 185 21.86 -30.53 -10.31
C LEU A 185 22.80 -29.77 -9.36
N PRO A 186 22.76 -28.42 -9.35
CA PRO A 186 23.42 -27.67 -8.31
C PRO A 186 22.90 -28.19 -6.97
N GLY A 187 23.76 -28.79 -6.15
CA GLY A 187 23.36 -29.26 -4.83
C GLY A 187 22.87 -28.10 -3.96
N PRO A 188 22.35 -28.37 -2.75
CA PRO A 188 22.00 -27.30 -1.79
C PRO A 188 23.17 -26.37 -1.44
N ALA A 189 24.42 -26.79 -1.70
CA ALA A 189 25.65 -26.01 -1.59
C ALA A 189 25.91 -25.05 -2.78
N SER A 190 25.03 -24.98 -3.77
CA SER A 190 25.09 -23.97 -4.84
C SER A 190 24.81 -22.58 -4.29
N THR A 191 25.55 -21.58 -4.81
CA THR A 191 25.40 -20.18 -4.43
C THR A 191 23.95 -19.74 -4.67
N VAL A 192 23.36 -19.07 -3.67
CA VAL A 192 22.06 -18.41 -3.79
C VAL A 192 22.17 -17.41 -4.94
N GLY A 193 21.20 -17.43 -5.85
CA GLY A 193 21.19 -16.51 -6.99
C GLY A 193 20.56 -15.16 -6.65
N ALA A 194 20.80 -14.17 -7.51
CA ALA A 194 20.35 -12.81 -7.28
C ALA A 194 18.83 -12.69 -7.22
N TRP A 195 18.10 -13.53 -7.97
CA TRP A 195 16.64 -13.50 -7.94
C TRP A 195 16.09 -14.14 -6.65
N GLU A 196 16.67 -15.24 -6.17
CA GLU A 196 16.34 -15.88 -4.89
C GLU A 196 16.57 -14.92 -3.72
N GLU A 197 17.72 -14.24 -3.66
CA GLU A 197 17.99 -13.20 -2.66
C GLU A 197 16.95 -12.06 -2.71
N ALA A 198 16.66 -11.58 -3.93
CA ALA A 198 15.72 -10.50 -4.15
C ALA A 198 14.27 -10.89 -3.81
N ALA A 199 13.91 -12.17 -3.89
CA ALA A 199 12.61 -12.70 -3.48
C ALA A 199 12.53 -12.84 -1.96
N ALA A 200 13.60 -13.32 -1.32
CA ALA A 200 13.68 -13.42 0.14
C ALA A 200 13.51 -12.04 0.80
N LEU A 201 14.22 -11.02 0.31
CA LEU A 201 14.11 -9.64 0.78
C LEU A 201 12.71 -9.02 0.59
N ARG A 202 11.86 -9.63 -0.24
CA ARG A 202 10.48 -9.17 -0.51
C ARG A 202 9.42 -10.13 0.06
N GLY A 203 9.80 -11.02 0.96
CA GLY A 203 8.88 -11.92 1.65
C GLY A 203 8.28 -13.02 0.78
N LEU A 204 8.96 -13.37 -0.33
CA LEU A 204 8.47 -14.39 -1.28
C LEU A 204 9.13 -15.76 -1.11
N ALA A 205 9.94 -15.95 -0.06
CA ALA A 205 10.66 -17.22 0.19
C ALA A 205 9.71 -18.43 0.20
N ASP A 206 8.57 -18.32 0.88
CA ASP A 206 7.55 -19.38 0.94
C ASP A 206 6.88 -19.62 -0.41
N ALA A 207 6.69 -18.57 -1.22
CA ALA A 207 6.07 -18.66 -2.53
C ALA A 207 6.95 -19.46 -3.51
N VAL A 208 8.27 -19.26 -3.43
CA VAL A 208 9.26 -19.88 -4.33
C VAL A 208 9.82 -21.19 -3.79
N SER A 209 9.23 -21.74 -2.73
CA SER A 209 9.68 -22.99 -2.10
C SER A 209 9.86 -24.12 -3.13
N PRO A 210 10.81 -25.06 -2.91
CA PRO A 210 10.95 -26.26 -3.73
C PRO A 210 9.62 -27.01 -3.91
N GLY A 211 9.43 -27.56 -5.11
CA GLY A 211 8.23 -28.31 -5.47
C GLY A 211 8.54 -29.79 -5.72
N ARG A 212 7.81 -30.39 -6.66
CA ARG A 212 8.22 -31.67 -7.25
C ARG A 212 9.57 -31.50 -7.92
N ARG A 213 10.38 -32.57 -7.88
CA ARG A 213 11.75 -32.57 -8.39
C ARG A 213 11.78 -32.24 -9.89
N ALA A 214 12.16 -31.01 -10.22
CA ALA A 214 12.35 -30.60 -11.60
C ALA A 214 13.76 -30.97 -12.10
N ILE A 215 13.85 -31.58 -13.29
CA ILE A 215 15.13 -31.95 -13.90
C ILE A 215 15.52 -30.99 -15.02
N GLY A 216 16.84 -30.84 -15.25
CA GLY A 216 17.40 -30.04 -16.34
C GLY A 216 17.37 -28.54 -16.15
N PHE A 217 17.09 -28.04 -14.94
CA PHE A 217 17.50 -26.69 -14.57
C PHE A 217 18.97 -26.68 -14.17
N ALA A 218 19.72 -25.68 -14.64
CA ALA A 218 21.12 -25.44 -14.28
C ALA A 218 21.26 -24.55 -13.02
N VAL A 219 20.14 -24.10 -12.46
CA VAL A 219 20.04 -23.25 -11.27
C VAL A 219 19.11 -23.89 -10.24
N ARG A 220 19.13 -23.37 -9.01
CA ARG A 220 18.19 -23.74 -7.94
C ARG A 220 16.75 -23.43 -8.36
N GLU A 221 15.78 -24.19 -7.85
CA GLU A 221 14.38 -23.98 -8.21
C GLU A 221 13.87 -22.59 -7.81
N GLN A 222 14.32 -22.10 -6.67
CA GLN A 222 13.95 -20.81 -6.12
C GLN A 222 14.38 -19.68 -7.05
N GLU A 223 15.51 -19.79 -7.74
CA GLU A 223 16.05 -18.74 -8.60
C GLU A 223 15.12 -18.45 -9.79
N TRP A 224 14.76 -19.49 -10.56
CA TRP A 224 13.88 -19.29 -11.71
C TRP A 224 12.44 -18.98 -11.30
N LYS A 225 11.95 -19.52 -10.18
CA LYS A 225 10.63 -19.16 -9.62
C LYS A 225 10.59 -17.68 -9.21
N SER A 226 11.69 -17.19 -8.63
CA SER A 226 11.84 -15.79 -8.23
C SER A 226 11.88 -14.87 -9.44
N LEU A 227 12.59 -15.23 -10.51
CA LEU A 227 12.54 -14.51 -11.79
C LEU A 227 11.09 -14.37 -12.27
N VAL A 228 10.32 -15.46 -12.26
CA VAL A 228 8.92 -15.44 -12.74
C VAL A 228 8.06 -14.48 -11.90
N LEU A 229 8.15 -14.51 -10.57
CA LEU A 229 7.33 -13.61 -9.74
C LEU A 229 7.79 -12.15 -9.82
N LEU A 230 9.09 -11.90 -9.81
CA LEU A 230 9.64 -10.55 -9.76
C LEU A 230 9.67 -9.88 -11.13
N GLN A 231 10.24 -10.52 -12.15
CA GLN A 231 10.35 -9.93 -13.48
C GLN A 231 9.00 -9.91 -14.20
N PHE A 232 8.25 -11.02 -14.14
CA PHE A 232 7.02 -11.16 -14.91
C PHE A 232 5.77 -10.85 -14.10
N GLY A 233 5.71 -11.28 -12.84
CA GLY A 233 4.58 -10.98 -11.96
C GLY A 233 4.51 -9.50 -11.55
N LEU A 234 5.64 -8.89 -11.20
CA LEU A 234 5.67 -7.53 -10.67
C LEU A 234 5.97 -6.46 -11.73
N VAL A 235 6.99 -6.66 -12.57
CA VAL A 235 7.51 -5.61 -13.48
C VAL A 235 6.78 -5.57 -14.83
N ALA A 236 6.30 -6.70 -15.36
CA ALA A 236 5.69 -6.73 -16.70
C ALA A 236 4.28 -6.08 -16.70
N GLU A 237 4.19 -4.83 -17.14
CA GLU A 237 2.94 -4.05 -17.19
C GLU A 237 1.86 -4.70 -18.07
N ASN A 238 2.26 -5.20 -19.26
CA ASN A 238 1.37 -5.82 -20.23
C ASN A 238 1.06 -7.30 -19.94
N GLY A 239 1.46 -7.80 -18.77
CA GLY A 239 1.37 -9.21 -18.41
C GLY A 239 2.23 -10.11 -19.31
N PHE A 240 2.15 -11.42 -19.10
CA PHE A 240 3.00 -12.41 -19.75
C PHE A 240 2.30 -13.73 -20.06
N THR A 241 2.90 -14.54 -20.92
CA THR A 241 2.48 -15.93 -21.17
C THR A 241 3.50 -16.92 -20.61
N VAL A 242 3.08 -18.17 -20.37
CA VAL A 242 3.99 -19.26 -19.96
C VAL A 242 5.15 -19.41 -20.97
N LYS A 243 4.87 -19.25 -22.26
CA LYS A 243 5.87 -19.30 -23.33
C LYS A 243 6.91 -18.19 -23.22
N GLU A 244 6.49 -16.97 -22.90
CA GLU A 244 7.40 -15.81 -22.72
C GLU A 244 8.28 -15.99 -21.48
N ALA A 245 7.71 -16.43 -20.35
CA ALA A 245 8.47 -16.73 -19.13
C ALA A 245 9.50 -17.85 -19.39
N TYR A 246 9.10 -18.93 -20.05
CA TYR A 246 10.01 -20.01 -20.40
C TYR A 246 11.11 -19.59 -21.38
N ALA A 247 10.79 -18.72 -22.34
CA ALA A 247 11.77 -18.18 -23.27
C ALA A 247 12.83 -17.33 -22.54
N ALA A 248 12.45 -16.56 -21.53
CA ALA A 248 13.40 -15.81 -20.70
C ALA A 248 14.30 -16.73 -19.88
N ILE A 249 13.75 -17.75 -19.20
CA ILE A 249 14.54 -18.75 -18.47
C ILE A 249 15.56 -19.44 -19.40
N LYS A 250 15.16 -19.78 -20.63
CA LYS A 250 16.09 -20.33 -21.63
C LYS A 250 17.16 -19.33 -22.07
N LYS A 251 16.81 -18.05 -22.21
CA LYS A 251 17.74 -16.98 -22.58
C LYS A 251 18.86 -16.80 -21.54
N GLU A 252 18.53 -16.97 -20.26
CA GLU A 252 19.50 -16.99 -19.15
C GLU A 252 20.41 -18.23 -19.14
N GLY A 253 20.17 -19.21 -20.03
CA GLY A 253 20.94 -20.46 -20.07
C GLY A 253 20.61 -21.43 -18.93
N TRP A 254 19.49 -21.22 -18.22
CA TRP A 254 19.12 -22.00 -17.04
C TRP A 254 18.45 -23.34 -17.35
N VAL A 255 18.17 -23.63 -18.62
CA VAL A 255 17.59 -24.91 -19.05
C VAL A 255 18.62 -25.66 -19.87
N ALA A 256 18.89 -26.91 -19.47
CA ALA A 256 19.74 -27.81 -20.19
C ALA A 256 19.20 -28.00 -21.62
N ARG A 257 20.05 -27.78 -22.63
CA ARG A 257 19.67 -27.90 -24.06
C ARG A 257 18.88 -29.18 -24.39
N PRO A 258 19.23 -30.37 -23.86
CA PRO A 258 18.48 -31.59 -24.16
C PRO A 258 17.02 -31.57 -23.70
N LEU A 259 16.67 -30.79 -22.68
CA LEU A 259 15.29 -30.66 -22.17
C LEU A 259 14.64 -29.31 -22.52
N ALA A 260 15.25 -28.51 -23.39
CA ALA A 260 14.67 -27.23 -23.80
C ALA A 260 13.31 -27.41 -24.50
N PHE A 261 13.13 -28.52 -25.21
CA PHE A 261 11.84 -28.96 -25.74
C PHE A 261 11.79 -30.49 -25.77
N VAL A 262 10.82 -31.07 -25.07
CA VAL A 262 10.60 -32.51 -24.97
C VAL A 262 9.13 -32.77 -25.31
N SER A 263 8.85 -33.79 -26.11
CA SER A 263 7.48 -34.20 -26.38
C SER A 263 6.87 -34.91 -25.18
N ASP A 264 5.54 -34.90 -25.07
CA ASP A 264 4.83 -35.58 -23.98
C ASP A 264 5.20 -37.07 -23.88
N GLU A 265 5.35 -37.76 -25.02
CA GLU A 265 5.77 -39.17 -25.03
C GLU A 265 7.17 -39.39 -24.40
N VAL A 266 8.11 -38.47 -24.62
CA VAL A 266 9.45 -38.56 -24.04
C VAL A 266 9.44 -38.11 -22.57
N ALA A 267 8.60 -37.14 -22.19
CA ALA A 267 8.38 -36.77 -20.80
C ALA A 267 7.78 -37.93 -19.99
N ASP A 268 6.84 -38.68 -20.56
CA ASP A 268 6.33 -39.93 -19.98
C ASP A 268 7.43 -40.98 -19.82
N GLY A 269 8.31 -41.12 -20.83
CA GLY A 269 9.50 -42.00 -20.75
C GLY A 269 10.47 -41.60 -19.64
N LEU A 270 10.75 -40.29 -19.50
CA LEU A 270 11.57 -39.76 -18.40
C LEU A 270 10.99 -40.13 -17.04
N ARG A 271 9.67 -39.99 -16.86
CA ARG A 271 8.98 -40.40 -15.62
C ARG A 271 9.02 -41.90 -15.37
N ARG A 272 8.88 -42.74 -16.40
CA ARG A 272 9.03 -44.20 -16.25
C ARG A 272 10.43 -44.60 -15.80
N VAL A 273 11.47 -43.94 -16.33
CA VAL A 273 12.87 -44.28 -16.07
C VAL A 273 13.38 -43.71 -14.74
N ALA A 274 13.09 -42.44 -14.44
CA ALA A 274 13.65 -41.73 -13.29
C ALA A 274 12.66 -41.52 -12.12
N GLY A 275 11.41 -41.99 -12.27
CA GLY A 275 10.37 -41.89 -11.25
C GLY A 275 9.63 -40.55 -11.29
N ASP A 276 9.29 -40.03 -10.11
CA ASP A 276 8.47 -38.83 -9.98
C ASP A 276 9.27 -37.54 -10.25
N ILE A 277 9.44 -37.22 -11.53
CA ILE A 277 10.14 -36.04 -12.02
C ILE A 277 9.29 -35.23 -12.98
N VAL A 278 9.62 -33.94 -13.13
CA VAL A 278 8.99 -33.03 -14.08
C VAL A 278 10.03 -32.35 -14.97
N THR A 279 9.67 -32.12 -16.23
CA THR A 279 10.48 -31.34 -17.17
C THR A 279 10.43 -29.84 -16.83
N PRO A 280 11.37 -29.02 -17.33
CA PRO A 280 11.37 -27.58 -17.08
C PRO A 280 10.08 -26.86 -17.49
N TRP A 281 9.46 -27.28 -18.58
CA TRP A 281 8.19 -26.71 -19.05
C TRP A 281 7.02 -27.07 -18.13
N GLU A 282 6.91 -28.35 -17.73
CA GLU A 282 5.89 -28.81 -16.78
C GLU A 282 6.06 -28.14 -15.42
N ALA A 283 7.29 -28.05 -14.90
CA ALA A 283 7.59 -27.39 -13.63
C ALA A 283 7.17 -25.92 -13.61
N LEU A 284 7.44 -25.18 -14.69
CA LEU A 284 6.99 -23.80 -14.84
C LEU A 284 5.47 -23.70 -14.89
N ALA A 285 4.80 -24.58 -15.64
CA ALA A 285 3.35 -24.59 -15.75
C ALA A 285 2.68 -24.91 -14.40
N GLU A 286 3.17 -25.92 -13.68
CA GLU A 286 2.71 -26.28 -12.33
C GLU A 286 2.92 -25.13 -11.34
N PHE A 287 4.09 -24.46 -11.39
CA PHE A 287 4.37 -23.31 -10.54
C PHE A 287 3.43 -22.14 -10.81
N ILE A 288 3.20 -21.79 -12.08
CA ILE A 288 2.27 -20.72 -12.45
C ILE A 288 0.86 -21.06 -11.98
N GLU A 289 0.42 -22.31 -12.12
CA GLU A 289 -0.90 -22.75 -11.66
C GLU A 289 -1.02 -22.67 -10.13
N LYS A 290 0.02 -23.07 -9.39
CA LYS A 290 0.10 -22.90 -7.92
C LYS A 290 -0.02 -21.43 -7.54
N MET A 291 0.72 -20.54 -8.20
CA MET A 291 0.69 -19.10 -7.93
C MET A 291 -0.65 -18.45 -8.28
N LYS A 292 -1.33 -18.95 -9.32
CA LYS A 292 -2.71 -18.54 -9.65
C LYS A 292 -3.69 -18.94 -8.55
N LYS A 293 -3.64 -20.20 -8.10
CA LYS A 293 -4.49 -20.70 -7.01
C LYS A 293 -4.26 -19.94 -5.70
N ALA A 294 -3.02 -19.54 -5.43
CA ALA A 294 -2.68 -18.69 -4.29
C ALA A 294 -3.10 -17.21 -4.45
N GLY A 295 -3.55 -16.79 -5.63
CA GLY A 295 -3.86 -15.38 -5.91
C GLY A 295 -2.63 -14.46 -6.05
N MET A 296 -1.43 -15.04 -6.17
CA MET A 296 -0.19 -14.31 -6.45
C MET A 296 -0.05 -13.95 -7.93
N LEU A 297 -0.61 -14.77 -8.82
CA LEU A 297 -0.78 -14.46 -10.23
C LEU A 297 -2.27 -14.46 -10.57
N MET A 298 -2.66 -13.69 -11.57
CA MET A 298 -4.04 -13.63 -12.07
C MET A 298 -4.06 -13.56 -13.59
N VAL A 299 -5.15 -14.03 -14.19
CA VAL A 299 -5.38 -13.93 -15.64
C VAL A 299 -6.22 -12.69 -15.92
N SER A 300 -5.78 -11.84 -16.85
CA SER A 300 -6.47 -10.60 -17.21
C SER A 300 -6.39 -10.34 -18.72
N GLY A 301 -7.36 -9.55 -19.22
CA GLY A 301 -7.36 -8.99 -20.57
C GLY A 301 -7.68 -9.94 -21.72
N PRO A 302 -7.87 -9.40 -22.94
CA PRO A 302 -8.02 -10.18 -24.15
C PRO A 302 -6.73 -10.96 -24.43
N GLY A 303 -6.82 -12.29 -24.56
CA GLY A 303 -5.67 -13.19 -24.74
C GLY A 303 -5.25 -13.98 -23.50
N ARG A 304 -5.96 -13.85 -22.37
CA ARG A 304 -5.72 -14.63 -21.13
C ARG A 304 -4.26 -14.54 -20.64
N ARG A 305 -3.67 -13.34 -20.67
CA ARG A 305 -2.30 -13.07 -20.19
C ARG A 305 -2.26 -13.10 -18.65
N LEU A 306 -1.10 -13.45 -18.10
CA LEU A 306 -0.84 -13.53 -16.67
C LEU A 306 -0.29 -12.20 -16.15
N HIS A 307 -0.74 -11.78 -14.98
CA HIS A 307 -0.30 -10.57 -14.28
C HIS A 307 -0.08 -10.87 -12.80
N GLY A 308 0.69 -10.02 -12.10
CA GLY A 308 0.78 -10.05 -10.65
C GLY A 308 -0.57 -9.79 -9.99
N GLY A 309 -1.01 -10.76 -9.18
CA GLY A 309 -2.22 -10.70 -8.39
C GLY A 309 -2.11 -9.80 -7.17
N ARG A 310 -3.24 -9.59 -6.48
CA ARG A 310 -3.31 -8.75 -5.27
C ARG A 310 -2.37 -9.25 -4.18
N LEU A 311 -2.34 -10.58 -3.95
CA LEU A 311 -1.53 -11.16 -2.87
C LEU A 311 -0.03 -10.88 -3.07
N LEU A 312 0.48 -11.06 -4.30
CA LEU A 312 1.88 -10.77 -4.62
C LEU A 312 2.26 -9.33 -4.27
N ARG A 313 1.44 -8.36 -4.71
CA ARG A 313 1.68 -6.93 -4.45
C ARG A 313 1.60 -6.62 -2.95
N THR A 314 0.62 -7.17 -2.24
CA THR A 314 0.47 -6.95 -0.80
C THR A 314 1.59 -7.58 0.01
N THR A 315 2.04 -8.79 -0.34
CA THR A 315 3.17 -9.47 0.32
C THR A 315 4.46 -8.67 0.15
N ILE A 316 4.77 -8.24 -1.08
CA ILE A 316 5.96 -7.44 -1.36
C ILE A 316 5.90 -6.11 -0.60
N ARG A 317 4.76 -5.41 -0.66
CA ARG A 317 4.57 -4.14 0.06
C ARG A 317 4.74 -4.32 1.57
N PHE A 318 4.17 -5.38 2.14
CA PHE A 318 4.30 -5.67 3.56
C PHE A 318 5.75 -5.96 3.94
N ALA A 319 6.47 -6.78 3.16
CA ALA A 319 7.88 -7.08 3.43
C ALA A 319 8.78 -5.84 3.35
N ILE A 320 8.55 -4.96 2.36
CA ILE A 320 9.24 -3.67 2.25
C ILE A 320 8.94 -2.80 3.48
N GLU A 321 7.65 -2.65 3.80
CA GLU A 321 7.19 -1.87 4.95
C GLU A 321 7.78 -2.38 6.26
N THR A 322 7.76 -3.68 6.54
CA THR A 322 8.34 -4.27 7.75
C THR A 322 9.85 -4.04 7.85
N ARG A 323 10.57 -4.07 6.73
CA ARG A 323 12.02 -3.84 6.69
C ARG A 323 12.40 -2.37 6.87
N GLU A 324 11.64 -1.47 6.25
CA GLU A 324 11.95 -0.04 6.21
C GLU A 324 11.33 0.75 7.36
N ARG A 325 10.25 0.23 7.97
CA ARG A 325 9.54 0.83 9.09
C ARG A 325 10.47 1.19 10.26
N PRO A 326 11.36 0.31 10.78
CA PRO A 326 12.22 0.68 11.90
C PRO A 326 13.14 1.86 11.60
N ALA A 327 13.74 1.90 10.39
CA ALA A 327 14.60 3.00 9.98
C ALA A 327 13.81 4.31 9.83
N ARG A 328 12.65 4.26 9.16
CA ARG A 328 11.76 5.42 8.98
C ARG A 328 11.27 5.99 10.32
N ARG A 329 10.81 5.12 11.22
CA ARG A 329 10.34 5.49 12.57
C ARG A 329 11.46 6.07 13.43
N THR A 330 12.66 5.50 13.36
CA THR A 330 13.83 6.02 14.08
C THR A 330 14.18 7.43 13.61
N GLU A 331 14.17 7.66 12.30
CA GLU A 331 14.42 8.98 11.71
C GLU A 331 13.35 10.01 12.12
N GLU A 332 12.07 9.61 12.13
CA GLU A 332 10.97 10.47 12.58
C GLU A 332 11.13 10.89 14.06
N LEU A 333 11.48 9.95 14.94
CA LEU A 333 11.80 10.26 16.33
C LEU A 333 13.00 11.20 16.45
N ASN A 334 14.06 10.96 15.67
CA ASN A 334 15.24 11.83 15.66
C ASN A 334 14.87 13.27 15.30
N GLN A 335 14.08 13.47 14.24
CA GLN A 335 13.61 14.80 13.81
C GLN A 335 12.71 15.49 14.85
N LEU A 336 11.88 14.73 15.58
CA LEU A 336 11.07 15.28 16.67
C LEU A 336 11.93 15.72 17.85
N VAL A 337 12.87 14.86 18.27
CA VAL A 337 13.80 15.15 19.36
C VAL A 337 14.70 16.34 19.01
N ASP A 338 15.26 16.38 17.81
CA ASP A 338 16.08 17.51 17.35
C ASP A 338 15.31 18.83 17.39
N ARG A 339 14.04 18.84 16.98
CA ARG A 339 13.18 20.04 17.09
C ARG A 339 13.00 20.52 18.51
N ILE A 340 12.95 19.62 19.49
CA ILE A 340 12.86 19.96 20.91
C ILE A 340 14.22 20.51 21.38
N LEU A 341 15.31 19.80 21.11
CA LEU A 341 16.66 20.14 21.55
C LEU A 341 17.20 21.42 20.91
N LEU A 342 16.72 21.82 19.73
CA LEU A 342 17.02 23.13 19.15
C LEU A 342 16.63 24.29 20.08
N ARG A 343 15.64 24.10 20.95
CA ARG A 343 15.15 25.11 21.91
C ARG A 343 15.83 25.03 23.28
N VAL A 344 16.68 24.02 23.48
CA VAL A 344 17.47 23.80 24.70
C VAL A 344 18.87 24.39 24.50
N ARG A 345 19.31 25.22 25.45
CA ARG A 345 20.66 25.79 25.48
C ARG A 345 21.70 24.68 25.44
N LYS A 346 22.85 24.98 24.80
CA LYS A 346 23.93 24.02 24.62
C LYS A 346 24.30 23.32 25.94
N ALA A 347 24.51 24.07 27.02
CA ALA A 347 24.89 23.57 28.34
C ALA A 347 24.04 22.41 28.87
N HIS A 348 22.72 22.42 28.59
CA HIS A 348 21.79 21.41 29.11
C HIS A 348 21.72 20.16 28.22
N LYS A 349 22.16 20.23 26.96
CA LYS A 349 22.10 19.12 26.00
C LYS A 349 23.45 18.51 25.61
N GLU A 350 24.56 18.96 26.19
CA GLU A 350 25.90 18.47 25.80
C GLU A 350 26.09 16.97 26.08
N ASN A 351 25.40 16.44 27.09
CA ASN A 351 25.46 15.04 27.49
C ASN A 351 24.33 14.19 26.88
N PHE A 352 23.47 14.78 26.05
CA PHE A 352 22.38 14.04 25.43
C PHE A 352 22.90 13.24 24.22
N ASP A 353 22.64 11.93 24.20
CA ASP A 353 22.89 11.06 23.07
C ASP A 353 21.59 10.38 22.62
N PHE A 354 21.22 10.59 21.35
CA PHE A 354 19.96 10.07 20.81
C PHE A 354 19.90 8.54 20.82
N ARG A 355 21.02 7.85 20.55
CA ARG A 355 21.05 6.37 20.53
C ARG A 355 20.84 5.78 21.91
N THR A 356 21.44 6.40 22.92
CA THR A 356 21.26 6.05 24.33
C THR A 356 19.82 6.33 24.77
N TRP A 357 19.27 7.50 24.42
CA TRP A 357 17.87 7.84 24.70
C TRP A 357 16.89 6.85 24.05
N LEU A 358 17.13 6.45 22.79
CA LEU A 358 16.29 5.52 22.05
C LEU A 358 16.18 4.16 22.76
N THR A 359 17.22 3.73 23.47
CA THR A 359 17.30 2.41 24.13
C THR A 359 17.04 2.47 25.63
N SER A 360 16.80 3.65 26.20
CA SER A 360 16.56 3.86 27.63
C SER A 360 15.07 4.03 27.94
N ASP A 361 14.70 3.81 29.19
CA ASP A 361 13.38 4.18 29.72
C ASP A 361 13.27 5.71 29.79
N ILE A 362 12.23 6.27 29.18
CA ILE A 362 11.98 7.72 29.12
C ILE A 362 11.23 8.27 30.35
N GLY A 363 11.10 7.45 31.41
CA GLY A 363 10.62 7.85 32.74
C GLY A 363 9.24 7.32 33.11
N ASP A 364 8.62 6.49 32.27
CA ASP A 364 7.28 5.94 32.48
C ASP A 364 7.16 4.46 32.05
N GLY A 365 8.28 3.77 31.86
CA GLY A 365 8.33 2.40 31.37
C GLY A 365 8.35 2.28 29.85
N THR A 366 8.24 3.39 29.11
CA THR A 366 8.33 3.40 27.64
C THR A 366 9.79 3.37 27.19
N ILE A 367 10.14 2.43 26.31
CA ILE A 367 11.43 2.38 25.62
C ILE A 367 11.19 2.70 24.13
N PRO A 368 11.70 3.82 23.58
CA PRO A 368 11.44 4.22 22.20
C PRO A 368 11.83 3.17 21.14
N ALA A 369 12.94 2.46 21.32
CA ALA A 369 13.35 1.38 20.44
C ALA A 369 12.31 0.24 20.39
N ALA A 370 11.63 -0.05 21.51
CA ALA A 370 10.59 -1.07 21.57
C ALA A 370 9.32 -0.62 20.82
N THR A 371 8.96 0.67 20.86
CA THR A 371 7.82 1.20 20.10
C THR A 371 8.12 1.24 18.59
N VAL A 372 9.36 1.56 18.21
CA VAL A 372 9.85 1.48 16.82
C VAL A 372 9.72 0.05 16.28
N ALA A 373 10.14 -0.94 17.07
CA ALA A 373 10.11 -2.35 16.70
C ALA A 373 8.71 -3.00 16.78
N SER A 374 7.74 -2.33 17.44
CA SER A 374 6.39 -2.87 17.61
C SER A 374 5.68 -3.08 16.27
N GLU A 375 5.00 -4.22 16.15
CA GLU A 375 4.12 -4.52 15.02
C GLU A 375 2.86 -3.63 15.00
N THR A 376 2.38 -3.22 16.19
CA THR A 376 1.22 -2.32 16.35
C THR A 376 1.63 -0.85 16.23
N GLU A 377 0.78 -0.05 15.59
CA GLU A 377 1.01 1.40 15.40
C GLU A 377 0.74 2.20 16.68
N ASP A 378 -0.21 1.75 17.52
CA ASP A 378 -0.69 2.44 18.72
C ASP A 378 0.41 2.97 19.65
N SER A 379 1.42 2.13 19.96
CA SER A 379 2.50 2.51 20.88
C SER A 379 3.48 3.53 20.30
N PHE A 380 3.70 3.49 18.98
CA PHE A 380 4.57 4.43 18.29
C PHE A 380 3.87 5.78 18.11
N ASP A 381 2.61 5.76 17.67
CA ASP A 381 1.81 6.96 17.45
C ASP A 381 1.60 7.74 18.75
N LEU A 382 1.36 7.03 19.86
CA LEU A 382 1.28 7.65 21.19
C LEU A 382 2.58 8.36 21.58
N LEU A 383 3.75 7.75 21.30
CA LEU A 383 5.04 8.38 21.57
C LEU A 383 5.25 9.64 20.70
N VAL A 384 4.90 9.56 19.41
CA VAL A 384 4.97 10.69 18.47
C VAL A 384 4.05 11.84 18.92
N GLU A 385 2.84 11.54 19.38
CA GLU A 385 1.90 12.53 19.92
C GLU A 385 2.47 13.25 21.15
N ARG A 386 3.05 12.48 22.07
CA ARG A 386 3.66 13.01 23.30
C ARG A 386 4.88 13.89 23.00
N LEU A 387 5.77 13.45 22.11
CA LEU A 387 6.91 14.26 21.64
C LEU A 387 6.43 15.55 20.94
N SER A 388 5.39 15.45 20.12
CA SER A 388 4.79 16.61 19.46
C SER A 388 4.20 17.60 20.45
N THR A 389 3.53 17.11 21.50
CA THR A 389 2.97 17.91 22.59
C THR A 389 4.07 18.61 23.38
N LEU A 390 5.14 17.90 23.74
CA LEU A 390 6.31 18.48 24.39
C LEU A 390 6.98 19.55 23.51
N SER A 391 7.13 19.29 22.21
CA SER A 391 7.69 20.26 21.26
C SER A 391 6.86 21.54 21.17
N LYS A 392 5.52 21.43 21.19
CA LYS A 392 4.62 22.59 21.25
C LYS A 392 4.79 23.36 22.56
N GLY A 393 4.83 22.68 23.71
CA GLY A 393 5.07 23.29 25.02
C GLY A 393 6.43 23.99 25.10
N MET A 394 7.48 23.42 24.51
CA MET A 394 8.79 24.05 24.42
C MET A 394 8.84 25.25 23.46
N SER A 395 7.84 25.42 22.60
CA SER A 395 7.72 26.55 21.68
C SER A 395 7.02 27.77 22.30
N SER A 396 6.32 27.60 23.42
CA SER A 396 5.64 28.71 24.09
C SER A 396 6.62 29.63 24.83
N TYR A 397 6.16 30.84 25.15
CA TYR A 397 6.88 31.76 26.04
C TYR A 397 6.00 32.12 27.24
N PRO A 398 6.35 31.70 28.47
CA PRO A 398 7.49 30.82 28.78
C PRO A 398 7.30 29.40 28.23
N PRO A 399 8.39 28.63 28.02
CA PRO A 399 8.28 27.21 27.72
C PRO A 399 7.57 26.49 28.86
N HIS A 400 6.74 25.52 28.53
CA HIS A 400 6.05 24.70 29.53
C HIS A 400 6.14 23.23 29.16
N VAL A 401 6.34 22.38 30.17
CA VAL A 401 6.36 20.92 30.05
C VAL A 401 5.09 20.39 30.72
N PRO A 402 4.09 19.91 29.95
CA PRO A 402 2.83 19.42 30.49
C PRO A 402 3.06 18.26 31.47
N ASP A 403 2.49 18.34 32.67
CA ASP A 403 2.50 17.30 33.71
C ASP A 403 3.89 16.70 34.03
N GLY A 404 4.97 17.46 33.83
CA GLY A 404 6.34 16.96 34.03
C GLY A 404 6.76 15.89 33.02
N MET A 405 6.05 15.77 31.89
CA MET A 405 6.34 14.85 30.79
C MET A 405 7.63 15.25 30.05
N THR A 406 8.78 14.93 30.64
CA THR A 406 10.10 15.22 30.05
C THR A 406 10.46 14.26 28.92
N LEU A 407 9.89 13.06 28.91
CA LEU A 407 10.24 11.97 27.98
C LEU A 407 11.74 11.67 27.98
N GLY A 408 12.40 11.79 29.14
CA GLY A 408 13.84 11.60 29.27
C GLY A 408 14.70 12.66 28.57
N LEU A 409 14.10 13.76 28.09
CA LEU A 409 14.80 14.86 27.43
C LEU A 409 15.24 15.94 28.45
N PRO A 410 16.38 16.61 28.23
CA PRO A 410 16.92 17.63 29.13
C PRO A 410 16.18 18.98 28.96
N VAL A 411 14.89 19.02 29.29
CA VAL A 411 14.02 20.19 29.09
C VAL A 411 13.77 20.99 30.37
N LEU A 412 13.88 20.37 31.55
CA LEU A 412 13.54 21.02 32.82
C LEU A 412 14.47 22.18 33.16
N ASP A 413 15.78 21.99 32.99
CA ASP A 413 16.76 23.04 33.28
C ASP A 413 16.60 24.24 32.34
N GLU A 414 16.23 24.01 31.07
CA GLU A 414 15.92 25.07 30.12
C GLU A 414 14.66 25.86 30.52
N VAL A 415 13.62 25.17 30.96
CA VAL A 415 12.38 25.80 31.43
C VAL A 415 12.68 26.67 32.65
N ALA A 416 13.41 26.14 33.63
CA ALA A 416 13.80 26.87 34.83
C ALA A 416 14.64 28.12 34.51
N ASP A 417 15.63 27.99 33.62
CA ASP A 417 16.46 29.11 33.17
C ASP A 417 15.65 30.21 32.47
N ARG A 418 14.70 29.83 31.60
CA ARG A 418 13.84 30.80 30.90
C ARG A 418 12.85 31.48 31.84
N GLU A 419 12.29 30.76 32.80
CA GLU A 419 11.45 31.35 33.85
C GLU A 419 12.22 32.34 34.71
N LYS A 420 13.45 31.99 35.11
CA LYS A 420 14.34 32.89 35.86
C LYS A 420 14.65 34.15 35.05
N SER A 421 15.01 33.98 33.77
CA SER A 421 15.31 35.11 32.87
C SER A 421 14.11 36.05 32.70
N ARG A 422 12.88 35.51 32.68
CA ARG A 422 11.65 36.31 32.64
C ARG A 422 11.49 37.13 33.92
N ARG A 423 11.61 36.48 35.09
CA ARG A 423 11.51 37.16 36.40
C ARG A 423 12.54 38.29 36.51
N GLU A 424 13.79 38.02 36.13
CA GLU A 424 14.84 39.05 36.12
C GLU A 424 14.52 40.22 35.17
N SER A 425 13.92 39.94 34.00
CA SER A 425 13.51 40.99 33.07
C SER A 425 12.28 41.77 33.57
N GLU A 426 11.33 41.13 34.24
CA GLU A 426 10.17 41.77 34.88
C GLU A 426 10.66 42.67 36.01
N ASP A 427 11.50 42.15 36.91
CA ASP A 427 12.13 42.91 37.99
C ASP A 427 12.93 44.11 37.47
N ARG A 428 13.67 43.94 36.36
CA ARG A 428 14.41 45.05 35.73
C ARG A 428 13.46 46.12 35.21
N ARG A 429 12.38 45.74 34.52
CA ARG A 429 11.37 46.69 34.02
C ARG A 429 10.71 47.44 35.17
N ASP A 430 10.38 46.75 36.25
CA ASP A 430 9.79 47.36 37.44
C ASP A 430 10.75 48.34 38.11
N ARG A 431 12.05 47.99 38.19
CA ARG A 431 13.10 48.90 38.69
C ARG A 431 13.27 50.13 37.79
N GLU A 432 13.34 49.95 36.48
CA GLU A 432 13.47 51.05 35.51
C GLU A 432 12.24 51.97 35.54
N ALA A 433 11.03 51.41 35.66
CA ALA A 433 9.80 52.17 35.82
C ALA A 433 9.80 52.95 37.14
N ALA A 434 10.16 52.31 38.27
CA ALA A 434 10.25 52.97 39.56
C ALA A 434 11.31 54.10 39.57
N GLU A 435 12.46 53.89 38.91
CA GLU A 435 13.50 54.91 38.77
C GLU A 435 13.01 56.09 37.92
N THR A 436 12.28 55.83 36.84
CA THR A 436 11.67 56.88 35.99
C THR A 436 10.67 57.71 36.79
N VAL A 437 9.75 57.07 37.53
CA VAL A 437 8.78 57.75 38.41
C VAL A 437 9.49 58.64 39.44
N LYS A 438 10.58 58.14 40.04
CA LYS A 438 11.38 58.91 41.00
C LYS A 438 12.05 60.12 40.33
N ARG A 439 12.69 59.93 39.18
CA ARG A 439 13.35 61.02 38.42
C ARG A 439 12.37 62.11 38.03
N GLU A 440 11.17 61.75 37.56
CA GLU A 440 10.12 62.71 37.23
C GLU A 440 9.64 63.49 38.48
N ALA A 441 9.54 62.84 39.63
CA ALA A 441 9.21 63.52 40.89
C ALA A 441 10.31 64.50 41.33
N ASP A 442 11.58 64.11 41.23
CA ASP A 442 12.74 64.96 41.56
C ASP A 442 12.86 66.15 40.59
N ASP A 443 12.53 65.97 39.31
CA ASP A 443 12.50 67.05 38.31
C ASP A 443 11.39 68.06 38.60
N ARG A 444 10.16 67.60 38.88
CA ARG A 444 9.04 68.49 39.28
C ARG A 444 9.39 69.32 40.51
N GLU A 445 9.97 68.69 41.53
CA GLU A 445 10.45 69.40 42.72
C GLU A 445 11.49 70.46 42.37
N SER A 446 12.48 70.11 41.54
CA SER A 446 13.54 71.04 41.10
C SER A 446 12.98 72.21 40.27
N ARG A 447 11.99 71.94 39.40
CA ARG A 447 11.27 72.93 38.58
C ARG A 447 10.50 73.94 39.44
N LEU A 448 10.05 73.54 40.63
CA LEU A 448 9.39 74.43 41.59
C LEU A 448 10.41 75.17 42.48
N LEU A 449 11.46 74.49 42.93
CA LEU A 449 12.47 75.05 43.83
C LEU A 449 13.24 76.21 43.19
N ARG A 450 13.56 76.12 41.89
CA ARG A 450 14.28 77.18 41.15
C ARG A 450 13.56 78.54 41.19
N PRO A 451 12.30 78.67 40.74
CA PRO A 451 11.58 79.94 40.80
C PRO A 451 11.26 80.40 42.22
N ALA A 452 11.08 79.48 43.17
CA ALA A 452 10.91 79.83 44.59
C ALA A 452 12.20 80.46 45.14
N THR A 453 13.35 79.82 44.93
CA THR A 453 14.67 80.33 45.34
C THR A 453 14.96 81.71 44.76
N ALA A 454 14.62 81.93 43.49
CA ALA A 454 14.78 83.25 42.85
C ALA A 454 13.88 84.33 43.46
N ALA A 455 12.73 83.96 44.01
CA ALA A 455 11.74 84.91 44.53
C ALA A 455 11.97 85.30 46.00
N MET A 456 12.47 84.37 46.84
CA MET A 456 12.60 84.59 48.30
C MET A 456 13.99 84.28 48.88
N GLY A 457 14.95 83.82 48.07
CA GLY A 457 16.26 83.37 48.53
C GLY A 457 16.26 81.89 48.95
N ALA A 458 17.45 81.26 48.95
CA ALA A 458 17.59 79.81 49.08
C ALA A 458 17.09 79.25 50.43
N GLU A 459 17.38 79.93 51.53
CA GLU A 459 16.99 79.49 52.87
C GLU A 459 15.47 79.62 53.08
N ALA A 460 14.89 80.76 52.73
CA ALA A 460 13.45 80.98 52.83
C ALA A 460 12.66 80.08 51.86
N ALA A 461 13.19 79.80 50.65
CA ALA A 461 12.58 78.89 49.71
C ALA A 461 12.55 77.45 50.22
N GLY A 462 13.62 76.99 50.89
CA GLY A 462 13.62 75.69 51.58
C GLY A 462 12.49 75.61 52.61
N GLY A 463 12.38 76.61 53.48
CA GLY A 463 11.30 76.69 54.47
C GLY A 463 9.91 76.73 53.84
N TRP A 464 9.72 77.53 52.79
CA TRP A 464 8.43 77.62 52.09
C TRP A 464 8.05 76.32 51.39
N MET A 465 9.01 75.59 50.82
CA MET A 465 8.79 74.31 50.14
C MET A 465 8.37 73.20 51.12
N ASP A 466 8.85 73.25 52.35
CA ASP A 466 8.65 72.18 53.34
C ASP A 466 7.47 72.43 54.29
N LEU A 467 7.05 73.67 54.48
CA LEU A 467 5.94 74.01 55.36
C LEU A 467 4.57 73.72 54.72
N PRO A 468 3.67 73.01 55.42
CA PRO A 468 2.27 72.90 55.08
C PRO A 468 1.63 74.27 54.84
N ARG A 469 0.75 74.35 53.85
CA ARG A 469 0.01 75.59 53.59
C ARG A 469 -1.49 75.36 53.50
N ASP A 470 -2.26 76.25 54.09
CA ASP A 470 -3.73 76.16 54.11
C ASP A 470 -4.31 76.20 52.70
N ASP A 471 -3.71 77.00 51.82
CA ASP A 471 -4.10 77.12 50.41
C ASP A 471 -3.71 75.91 49.55
N LEU A 472 -2.94 74.99 50.11
CA LEU A 472 -2.64 73.66 49.57
C LEU A 472 -3.23 72.55 50.47
N GLN A 473 -4.27 72.87 51.25
CA GLN A 473 -5.00 71.93 52.13
C GLN A 473 -4.09 71.24 53.17
N GLY A 474 -3.09 71.96 53.68
CA GLY A 474 -2.15 71.44 54.68
C GLY A 474 -1.06 70.53 54.10
N VAL A 475 -0.88 70.48 52.78
CA VAL A 475 0.24 69.79 52.12
C VAL A 475 1.35 70.79 51.80
N SER A 476 2.61 70.39 51.94
CA SER A 476 3.73 71.25 51.57
C SER A 476 3.89 71.35 50.05
N PRO A 477 4.39 72.49 49.52
CA PRO A 477 4.67 72.63 48.08
C PRO A 477 5.59 71.53 47.52
N ARG A 478 6.58 71.07 48.30
CA ARG A 478 7.45 69.95 47.90
C ARG A 478 6.67 68.65 47.74
N ALA A 479 5.82 68.30 48.71
CA ALA A 479 5.00 67.10 48.64
C ALA A 479 4.00 67.16 47.47
N MET A 480 3.42 68.32 47.21
CA MET A 480 2.54 68.56 46.04
C MET A 480 3.28 68.34 44.72
N ALA A 481 4.47 68.93 44.55
CA ALA A 481 5.27 68.80 43.33
C ALA A 481 5.67 67.34 43.05
N ARG A 482 6.02 66.56 44.07
CA ARG A 482 6.40 65.15 43.89
C ARG A 482 5.21 64.26 43.53
N ARG A 483 4.00 64.60 43.95
CA ARG A 483 2.80 63.74 43.87
C ARG A 483 2.27 63.58 42.43
N SER A 484 2.11 64.66 41.69
CA SER A 484 1.60 64.63 40.31
C SER A 484 1.90 65.93 39.55
N GLU A 485 1.81 65.93 38.22
CA GLU A 485 1.96 67.15 37.42
C GLU A 485 0.85 68.18 37.71
N ALA A 486 -0.37 67.73 38.00
CA ALA A 486 -1.48 68.62 38.35
C ALA A 486 -1.26 69.30 39.71
N ASP A 487 -0.72 68.57 40.68
CA ASP A 487 -0.41 69.12 42.01
C ASP A 487 0.84 70.01 41.99
N PHE A 488 1.80 69.74 41.10
CA PHE A 488 2.89 70.66 40.80
C PHE A 488 2.37 72.05 40.40
N TRP A 489 1.40 72.12 39.48
CA TRP A 489 0.85 73.42 39.07
C TRP A 489 0.13 74.15 40.20
N LYS A 490 -0.58 73.44 41.09
CA LYS A 490 -1.15 74.07 42.29
C LYS A 490 -0.08 74.68 43.20
N ALA A 491 1.07 74.03 43.32
CA ALA A 491 2.20 74.56 44.08
C ALA A 491 2.85 75.78 43.39
N VAL A 492 2.91 75.79 42.05
CA VAL A 492 3.31 76.98 41.27
C VAL A 492 2.33 78.13 41.49
N ASP A 493 1.02 77.88 41.43
CA ASP A 493 -0.01 78.90 41.69
C ASP A 493 0.08 79.46 43.11
N ALA A 494 0.48 78.65 44.09
CA ALA A 494 0.73 79.12 45.46
C ALA A 494 1.96 80.04 45.52
N LEU A 495 3.02 79.75 44.75
CA LEU A 495 4.18 80.63 44.63
C LEU A 495 3.81 81.95 43.96
N ASP A 496 3.00 81.92 42.92
CA ASP A 496 2.58 83.14 42.22
C ASP A 496 1.64 83.98 43.08
N ARG A 497 0.73 83.37 43.85
CA ARG A 497 -0.05 84.08 44.87
C ARG A 497 0.80 84.69 45.97
N TRP A 498 1.89 84.02 46.36
CA TRP A 498 2.86 84.60 47.30
C TRP A 498 3.59 85.80 46.68
N ARG A 499 4.05 85.70 45.43
CA ARG A 499 4.70 86.82 44.70
C ARG A 499 3.76 88.01 44.55
N GLU A 500 2.50 87.75 44.23
CA GLU A 500 1.45 88.76 44.14
C GLU A 500 1.26 89.48 45.47
N ALA A 501 1.13 88.73 46.57
CA ALA A 501 1.01 89.31 47.91
C ALA A 501 2.24 90.15 48.29
N GLN A 502 3.45 89.72 47.93
CA GLN A 502 4.66 90.52 48.14
C GLN A 502 4.68 91.79 47.28
N ARG A 503 4.28 91.71 46.01
CA ARG A 503 4.22 92.89 45.14
C ARG A 503 3.21 93.91 45.63
N ILE A 504 2.02 93.47 46.04
CA ILE A 504 1.00 94.33 46.63
C ILE A 504 1.52 95.01 47.90
N GLU A 505 2.25 94.29 48.76
CA GLU A 505 2.82 94.89 49.97
C GLU A 505 3.92 95.91 49.63
N ILE A 506 4.79 95.62 48.67
CA ILE A 506 5.80 96.57 48.17
C ILE A 506 5.13 97.81 47.58
N GLU A 507 4.16 97.66 46.68
CA GLU A 507 3.41 98.76 46.07
C GLU A 507 2.70 99.61 47.13
N ARG A 508 2.16 98.96 48.18
CA ARG A 508 1.54 99.64 49.32
C ARG A 508 2.57 100.43 50.13
N GLU A 509 3.76 99.88 50.37
CA GLU A 509 4.84 100.58 51.06
C GLU A 509 5.38 101.75 50.23
N GLU A 510 5.55 101.57 48.92
CA GLU A 510 5.96 102.63 47.99
C GLU A 510 4.92 103.74 47.91
N LEU A 511 3.63 103.40 47.77
CA LEU A 511 2.54 104.37 47.77
C LEU A 511 2.51 105.16 49.09
N LYS A 512 2.66 104.47 50.22
CA LYS A 512 2.78 105.11 51.53
C LYS A 512 3.97 106.06 51.59
N ALA A 513 5.13 105.64 51.09
CA ALA A 513 6.34 106.48 51.05
C ALA A 513 6.16 107.72 50.16
N ASP A 514 5.56 107.56 48.98
CA ASP A 514 5.28 108.63 48.02
C ASP A 514 4.25 109.63 48.56
N SER A 515 3.13 109.14 49.09
CA SER A 515 2.11 109.98 49.72
C SER A 515 2.70 110.74 50.92
N LEU A 516 3.54 110.09 51.74
CA LEU A 516 4.24 110.75 52.83
C LEU A 516 5.24 111.82 52.34
N ALA A 517 5.95 111.57 51.24
CA ALA A 517 6.86 112.54 50.63
C ALA A 517 6.10 113.76 50.10
N LYS A 518 4.95 113.56 49.43
CA LYS A 518 4.04 114.63 48.98
C LYS A 518 3.52 115.45 50.15
N LEU A 519 3.10 114.80 51.25
CA LEU A 519 2.64 115.47 52.46
C LEU A 519 3.73 116.37 53.05
N ARG A 520 4.95 115.85 53.20
CA ARG A 520 6.10 116.60 53.72
C ARG A 520 6.43 117.81 52.83
N LYS A 521 6.41 117.63 51.51
CA LYS A 521 6.64 118.73 50.55
C LYS A 521 5.56 119.83 50.67
N ALA A 522 4.29 119.44 50.75
CA ALA A 522 3.18 120.38 50.87
C ALA A 522 3.19 121.12 52.21
N ALA A 523 3.48 120.41 53.32
CA ALA A 523 3.65 121.04 54.63
C ALA A 523 4.77 122.10 54.60
N ARG A 524 5.94 121.77 54.04
CA ARG A 524 7.06 122.72 53.91
C ARG A 524 6.75 123.93 53.01
N ALA A 525 5.86 123.78 52.03
CA ALA A 525 5.41 124.89 51.20
C ALA A 525 4.40 125.82 51.92
N ASP A 526 3.58 125.28 52.82
CA ASP A 526 2.55 126.03 53.56
C ASP A 526 3.13 126.77 54.79
N PHE A 527 4.06 126.14 55.50
CA PHE A 527 4.76 126.75 56.63
C PHE A 527 6.00 127.52 56.15
N LYS A 528 6.13 128.80 56.52
CA LYS A 528 7.28 129.65 56.15
C LYS A 528 8.64 129.22 56.74
N ARG A 529 8.66 128.23 57.65
CA ARG A 529 9.86 127.65 58.26
C ARG A 529 9.74 126.12 58.31
N ASP A 530 10.81 125.44 57.90
CA ASP A 530 10.86 123.98 57.80
C ASP A 530 10.70 123.26 59.14
N ASP A 531 11.13 123.86 60.25
CA ASP A 531 11.03 123.28 61.60
C ASP A 531 9.59 123.17 62.10
N TYR A 532 8.72 124.12 61.72
CA TYR A 532 7.29 124.06 62.02
C TYR A 532 6.55 123.04 61.15
N ALA A 533 6.94 122.89 59.88
CA ALA A 533 6.38 121.88 58.97
C ALA A 533 6.68 120.46 59.47
N ASP A 534 7.94 120.19 59.81
CA ASP A 534 8.38 118.86 60.28
C ASP A 534 7.75 118.52 61.65
N LEU A 535 7.58 119.51 62.54
CA LEU A 535 6.86 119.32 63.81
C LEU A 535 5.38 119.00 63.57
N TRP A 536 4.71 119.69 62.64
CA TRP A 536 3.31 119.45 62.32
C TRP A 536 3.08 118.04 61.76
N VAL A 537 3.95 117.57 60.87
CA VAL A 537 3.87 116.21 60.30
C VAL A 537 4.05 115.11 61.37
N ARG A 538 4.83 115.38 62.42
CA ARG A 538 5.24 114.40 63.46
C ARG A 538 4.44 114.45 64.76
N GLN A 539 3.55 115.43 64.92
CA GLN A 539 2.75 115.57 66.14
C GLN A 539 1.30 115.07 65.94
N PRO A 540 0.67 114.51 66.97
CA PRO A 540 -0.75 114.15 66.94
C PRO A 540 -1.64 115.32 66.52
N HIS A 541 -2.51 115.11 65.53
CA HIS A 541 -3.45 116.13 65.09
C HIS A 541 -4.88 115.76 65.48
N LYS A 542 -5.62 116.69 66.11
CA LYS A 542 -7.01 116.43 66.56
C LYS A 542 -7.96 116.08 65.40
N GLY A 543 -7.72 116.66 64.23
CA GLY A 543 -8.48 116.37 63.00
C GLY A 543 -8.25 114.97 62.41
N LEU A 544 -7.24 114.24 62.91
CA LEU A 544 -6.91 112.86 62.52
C LEU A 544 -7.08 111.90 63.71
N SER A 545 -8.01 112.21 64.62
CA SER A 545 -8.31 111.42 65.82
C SER A 545 -7.09 111.13 66.73
N GLY A 546 -6.12 112.05 66.78
CA GLY A 546 -4.91 111.90 67.58
C GLY A 546 -3.78 111.10 66.91
N THR A 547 -3.94 110.69 65.66
CA THR A 547 -2.86 110.08 64.86
C THR A 547 -1.94 111.16 64.31
N LYS A 548 -0.65 110.85 64.17
CA LYS A 548 0.30 111.77 63.49
C LYS A 548 -0.01 111.79 61.99
N PRO A 549 0.05 112.96 61.32
CA PRO A 549 -0.10 113.02 59.87
C PRO A 549 0.82 112.06 59.10
N GLU A 550 2.06 111.80 59.59
CA GLU A 550 2.96 110.83 58.97
C GLU A 550 2.59 109.36 59.13
N GLU A 551 1.88 108.99 60.20
CA GLU A 551 1.43 107.63 60.44
C GLU A 551 0.08 107.37 59.74
N TYR A 552 -0.73 108.43 59.58
CA TYR A 552 -2.03 108.38 58.93
C TYR A 552 -1.95 108.40 57.39
N CYS A 553 -0.97 109.12 56.83
CA CYS A 553 -0.80 109.28 55.38
C CYS A 553 -0.18 108.03 54.75
N VAL A 554 -1.04 107.12 54.27
CA VAL A 554 -0.65 105.83 53.68
C VAL A 554 -1.03 105.68 52.21
N ASP A 555 -1.85 106.59 51.68
CA ASP A 555 -2.30 106.63 50.30
C ASP A 555 -2.72 108.05 49.89
N ASP A 556 -3.16 108.24 48.65
CA ASP A 556 -3.57 109.56 48.14
C ASP A 556 -4.86 110.11 48.81
N ALA A 557 -5.73 109.24 49.31
CA ALA A 557 -6.96 109.66 50.00
C ALA A 557 -6.67 110.21 51.40
N THR A 558 -5.82 109.51 52.15
CA THR A 558 -5.33 109.95 53.47
C THR A 558 -4.40 111.15 53.35
N LEU A 559 -3.60 111.24 52.27
CA LEU A 559 -2.85 112.44 51.93
C LEU A 559 -3.77 113.66 51.77
N ALA A 560 -4.84 113.54 50.97
CA ALA A 560 -5.79 114.64 50.76
C ALA A 560 -6.44 115.11 52.08
N ALA A 561 -6.79 114.16 52.96
CA ALA A 561 -7.29 114.47 54.30
C ALA A 561 -6.25 115.22 55.15
N CYS A 562 -4.97 114.83 55.09
CA CYS A 562 -3.89 115.55 55.77
C CYS A 562 -3.68 116.96 55.18
N LEU A 563 -3.73 117.12 53.85
CA LEU A 563 -3.55 118.42 53.18
C LEU A 563 -4.66 119.42 53.52
N ALA A 564 -5.90 118.96 53.70
CA ALA A 564 -7.03 119.81 54.10
C ALA A 564 -6.92 120.38 55.52
N LEU A 565 -5.98 119.87 56.32
CA LEU A 565 -5.69 120.35 57.67
C LEU A 565 -4.51 121.34 57.71
N LEU A 566 -3.87 121.62 56.56
CA LEU A 566 -2.85 122.65 56.44
C LEU A 566 -3.47 124.05 56.52
N PRO A 567 -2.89 124.98 57.31
CA PRO A 567 -3.45 126.29 57.60
C PRO A 567 -3.70 127.19 56.37
N GLY A 568 -3.01 127.00 55.24
CA GLY A 568 -3.24 127.73 53.99
C GLY A 568 -4.22 127.08 52.99
N SER A 569 -4.78 125.91 53.30
CA SER A 569 -5.79 125.28 52.43
C SER A 569 -7.13 126.03 52.52
N LEU A 570 -7.49 126.72 51.44
CA LEU A 570 -8.76 127.46 51.31
C LEU A 570 -9.95 126.51 51.53
N ARG A 571 -10.62 126.63 52.69
CA ARG A 571 -11.97 126.11 52.92
C ARG A 571 -12.92 126.71 51.88
N ARG A 572 -13.22 125.97 50.80
CA ARG A 572 -14.43 126.21 50.01
C ARG A 572 -15.61 125.66 50.81
N ARG A 573 -16.51 126.56 51.20
CA ARG A 573 -17.90 126.23 51.56
C ARG A 573 -18.65 125.71 50.34
#